data_AF-A0A914VM94-F1
#
_entry.id   AF-A0A914VM94-F1
#
_cell.length_a   1.000
_cell.length_b   1.000
_cell.length_c   1.000
_cell.angle_alpha   90.00
_cell.angle_beta   90.00
_cell.angle_gamma   90.00
#
_symmetry.space_group_name_H-M   'P 1'
#
loop_
_entity.id
_entity.type
_entity.pdbx_description
1 polymer ?
#
loop_
_entity_poly.entity_id
_entity_poly.type
_entity_poly.pdbx_seq_one_letter_code
_entity_poly.pdbx_strand_id
1 'polypeptide(L)'
;MAHYAKDCWDAECLTSYGWIECVGNADRACYDLEQHYKATGVKLAAEKVLKEPKTVDVIEAVPNKAAIGKSLKKEGKPLIAYLESLSISGVDSLEKELKDKGKAAIPIEGKQVDLLPEMVEIKRCQKQVHVEEIVPSVIEPSFGI
;
A
#
# COMPACT_ATOMS: atom_id res chain seq x y z
N MET A 1 2.05 25.96 -4.72
CA MET A 1 1.43 24.78 -4.10
C MET A 1 2.49 23.99 -3.36
N ALA A 2 2.27 23.71 -2.08
CA ALA A 2 3.23 22.99 -1.25
C ALA A 2 3.41 21.55 -1.74
N HIS A 3 4.59 20.96 -1.50
CA HIS A 3 4.94 19.60 -1.95
C HIS A 3 4.07 18.49 -1.33
N TYR A 4 3.42 18.79 -0.20
CA TYR A 4 2.54 17.89 0.54
C TYR A 4 1.04 18.14 0.26
N ALA A 5 0.70 19.18 -0.51
CA ALA A 5 -0.67 19.61 -0.72
C ALA A 5 -1.17 19.23 -2.11
N LYS A 6 -2.44 18.80 -2.18
CA LYS A 6 -3.16 18.53 -3.42
C LYS A 6 -3.87 19.77 -3.96
N ASP A 7 -4.34 20.63 -3.06
CA ASP A 7 -4.89 21.95 -3.35
C ASP A 7 -4.61 22.89 -2.16
N CYS A 8 -4.63 24.20 -2.41
CA CYS A 8 -4.38 25.21 -1.38
C CYS A 8 -5.09 26.53 -1.70
N TRP A 9 -5.75 27.09 -0.69
CA TRP A 9 -6.39 28.41 -0.77
C TRP A 9 -5.91 29.26 0.39
N ASP A 10 -5.42 30.45 0.09
CA ASP A 10 -4.82 31.30 1.11
C ASP A 10 -5.75 32.50 1.39
N ALA A 11 -5.92 32.81 2.67
CA ALA A 11 -6.59 34.03 3.12
C ALA A 11 -5.55 35.15 3.21
N GLU A 12 -5.60 36.07 2.27
CA GLU A 12 -4.71 37.22 2.21
C GLU A 12 -5.40 38.50 2.70
N CYS A 13 -4.65 39.35 3.40
CA CYS A 13 -5.09 40.69 3.79
C CYS A 13 -4.30 41.76 3.04
N LEU A 14 -4.99 42.78 2.53
CA LEU A 14 -4.35 43.96 1.95
C LEU A 14 -3.89 44.92 3.05
N THR A 15 -2.58 45.21 3.07
CA THR A 15 -1.93 46.10 4.05
C THR A 15 -1.16 47.21 3.36
N SER A 16 -0.49 48.09 4.12
CA SER A 16 0.46 49.07 3.58
C SER A 16 1.65 48.42 2.85
N TYR A 17 1.90 47.13 3.07
CA TYR A 17 2.95 46.35 2.42
C TYR A 17 2.43 45.53 1.22
N GLY A 18 1.15 45.68 0.86
CA GLY A 18 0.48 44.87 -0.17
C GLY A 18 -0.33 43.73 0.42
N TRP A 19 -0.74 42.79 -0.43
CA TRP A 19 -1.40 41.55 -0.02
C TRP A 19 -0.41 40.64 0.70
N ILE A 20 -0.75 40.22 1.90
CA ILE A 20 0.03 39.29 2.71
C ILE A 20 -0.85 38.10 3.08
N GLU A 21 -0.28 36.90 3.05
CA GLU A 21 -0.93 35.71 3.60
C GLU A 21 -1.09 35.85 5.12
N CYS A 22 -2.29 35.60 5.62
CA CYS A 22 -2.58 35.54 7.06
C CYS A 22 -2.99 34.12 7.49
N VAL A 23 -3.60 33.35 6.59
CA VAL A 23 -3.95 31.95 6.81
C VAL A 23 -3.71 31.16 5.52
N GLY A 24 -2.89 30.11 5.59
CA GLY A 24 -2.79 29.13 4.52
C GLY A 24 -3.74 27.96 4.78
N ASN A 25 -4.59 27.58 3.82
CA ASN A 25 -5.51 26.45 3.96
C ASN A 25 -5.21 25.37 2.93
N ALA A 26 -4.51 24.32 3.36
CA ALA A 26 -4.02 23.25 2.50
C ALA A 26 -4.88 21.98 2.60
N ASP A 27 -5.26 21.40 1.47
CA ASP A 27 -5.71 20.00 1.39
C ASP A 27 -4.47 19.10 1.26
N ARG A 28 -4.07 18.50 2.38
CA ARG A 28 -2.91 17.57 2.45
C ARG A 28 -3.31 16.15 2.06
N ALA A 29 -4.58 15.92 1.75
CA ALA A 29 -5.15 14.62 1.49
C ALA A 29 -4.64 13.58 2.52
N CYS A 30 -4.07 12.48 2.04
CA CYS A 30 -3.51 11.43 2.87
C CYS A 30 -1.98 11.50 3.03
N TYR A 31 -1.33 12.58 2.57
CA TYR A 31 0.11 12.64 2.36
C TYR A 31 0.89 12.28 3.63
N ASP A 32 0.63 12.96 4.75
CA ASP A 32 1.44 12.81 5.96
C ASP A 32 1.31 11.44 6.59
N LEU A 33 0.07 10.95 6.69
CA LEU A 33 -0.20 9.63 7.27
C LEU A 33 0.45 8.53 6.44
N GLU A 34 0.41 8.64 5.10
CA GLU A 34 1.09 7.70 4.22
C GLU A 34 2.62 7.76 4.32
N GLN A 35 3.21 8.96 4.37
CA GLN A 35 4.66 9.10 4.49
C GLN A 35 5.16 8.56 5.84
N HIS A 36 4.44 8.86 6.93
CA HIS A 36 4.76 8.32 8.24
C HIS A 36 4.57 6.80 8.31
N TYR A 37 3.52 6.25 7.69
CA TYR A 37 3.35 4.80 7.59
C TYR A 37 4.51 4.15 6.81
N LYS A 38 4.88 4.70 5.65
CA LYS A 38 6.02 4.19 4.85
C LYS A 38 7.34 4.21 5.62
N ALA A 39 7.57 5.24 6.42
CA ALA A 39 8.80 5.39 7.19
C ALA A 39 8.87 4.50 8.43
N THR A 40 7.73 4.31 9.12
CA THR A 40 7.70 3.66 10.44
C THR A 40 7.16 2.23 10.42
N GLY A 41 6.43 1.84 9.38
CA GLY A 41 5.65 0.61 9.34
C GLY A 41 4.44 0.61 10.28
N VAL A 42 4.18 1.70 11.01
CA VAL A 42 3.04 1.83 11.91
C VAL A 42 1.85 2.35 11.14
N LYS A 43 0.78 1.56 11.08
CA LYS A 43 -0.41 1.87 10.30
C LYS A 43 -1.19 3.02 10.93
N LEU A 44 -1.41 4.09 10.17
CA LEU A 44 -2.16 5.28 10.57
C LEU A 44 -3.44 5.38 9.73
N ALA A 45 -4.46 4.62 10.11
CA ALA A 45 -5.74 4.57 9.42
C ALA A 45 -6.91 4.55 10.41
N ALA A 46 -8.08 4.97 9.94
CA ALA A 46 -9.34 4.87 10.67
C ALA A 46 -10.14 3.66 10.17
N GLU A 47 -10.93 3.06 11.06
CA GLU A 47 -11.86 2.00 10.71
C GLU A 47 -13.30 2.52 10.73
N LYS A 48 -14.04 2.26 9.67
CA LYS A 48 -15.46 2.57 9.54
C LYS A 48 -16.26 1.28 9.53
N VAL A 49 -17.14 1.13 10.51
CA VAL A 49 -18.06 -0.02 10.56
C VAL A 49 -18.99 0.00 9.36
N LEU A 50 -19.05 -1.12 8.65
CA LEU A 50 -19.96 -1.31 7.53
C LEU A 50 -21.39 -1.53 8.07
N LYS A 51 -22.39 -1.01 7.35
CA LYS A 51 -23.80 -1.23 7.70
C LYS A 51 -24.16 -2.72 7.70
N GLU A 52 -23.58 -3.46 6.75
CA GLU A 52 -23.72 -4.90 6.61
C GLU A 52 -22.34 -5.49 6.28
N PRO A 53 -21.99 -6.69 6.81
CA PRO A 53 -20.72 -7.35 6.50
C PRO A 53 -20.61 -7.63 5.00
N LYS A 54 -19.42 -7.37 4.43
CA LYS A 54 -19.12 -7.69 3.03
C LYS A 54 -18.30 -8.96 2.98
N THR A 55 -18.73 -9.92 2.16
CA THR A 55 -17.90 -11.09 1.82
C THR A 55 -16.93 -10.68 0.72
N VAL A 56 -15.63 -10.83 0.99
CA VAL A 56 -14.56 -10.56 0.03
C VAL A 56 -13.83 -11.86 -0.25
N ASP A 57 -13.69 -12.18 -1.55
CA ASP A 57 -12.82 -13.27 -1.99
C ASP A 57 -11.36 -12.85 -1.80
N VAL A 58 -10.65 -13.59 -0.96
CA VAL A 58 -9.23 -13.38 -0.68
C VAL A 58 -8.45 -14.48 -1.40
N ILE A 59 -7.57 -14.05 -2.30
CA ILE A 59 -6.62 -14.93 -3.00
C ILE A 59 -5.22 -14.46 -2.61
N GLU A 60 -4.52 -15.29 -1.85
CA GLU A 60 -3.18 -14.98 -1.33
C GLU A 60 -2.18 -16.03 -1.78
N ALA A 61 -1.02 -15.57 -2.23
CA ALA A 61 0.14 -16.40 -2.48
C ALA A 61 0.92 -16.54 -1.16
N VAL A 62 0.71 -17.64 -0.44
CA VAL A 62 1.37 -17.89 0.85
C VAL A 62 2.78 -18.44 0.61
N PRO A 63 3.84 -17.67 0.91
CA PRO A 63 5.20 -18.12 0.65
C PRO A 63 5.62 -19.20 1.67
N ASN A 64 6.17 -20.31 1.18
CA ASN A 64 6.83 -21.30 2.01
C ASN A 64 8.23 -20.80 2.40
N LYS A 65 8.28 -20.03 3.50
CA LYS A 65 9.50 -19.36 3.98
C LYS A 65 10.67 -20.34 4.20
N ALA A 66 10.40 -21.60 4.56
CA ALA A 66 11.43 -22.63 4.73
C ALA A 66 12.02 -23.12 3.40
N ALA A 67 11.17 -23.39 2.40
CA ALA A 67 11.63 -23.79 1.07
C ALA A 67 12.37 -22.65 0.36
N ILE A 68 11.81 -21.44 0.42
CA ILE A 68 12.42 -20.22 -0.14
C ILE A 68 13.77 -19.94 0.55
N GLY A 69 13.84 -19.96 1.88
CA GLY A 69 15.09 -19.66 2.59
C GLY A 69 16.21 -20.68 2.33
N LYS A 70 15.87 -21.96 2.08
CA LYS A 70 16.85 -23.00 1.72
C LYS A 70 17.40 -22.81 0.30
N SER A 71 16.52 -22.52 -0.66
CA SER A 71 16.91 -22.40 -2.08
C SER A 71 17.47 -21.02 -2.43
N LEU A 72 16.92 -19.96 -1.83
CA LEU A 72 17.13 -18.56 -2.20
C LEU A 72 17.56 -17.79 -0.96
N LYS A 73 18.86 -17.78 -0.68
CA LYS A 73 19.44 -17.14 0.53
C LYS A 73 19.21 -15.62 0.53
N LYS A 74 19.97 -14.89 -0.30
CA LYS A 74 19.89 -13.41 -0.36
C LYS A 74 18.60 -12.93 -1.03
N GLU A 75 18.09 -13.71 -1.98
CA GLU A 75 16.92 -13.38 -2.80
C GLU A 75 15.58 -13.78 -2.15
N GLY A 76 15.61 -14.57 -1.07
CA GLY A 76 14.40 -15.07 -0.43
C GLY A 76 13.57 -14.00 0.27
N LYS A 77 14.21 -13.03 0.95
CA LYS A 77 13.48 -11.96 1.64
C LYS A 77 12.75 -11.01 0.67
N PRO A 78 13.39 -10.52 -0.41
CA PRO A 78 12.68 -9.77 -1.45
C PRO A 78 11.57 -10.58 -2.14
N LEU A 79 11.76 -11.88 -2.37
CA LEU A 79 10.74 -12.74 -2.99
C LEU A 79 9.50 -12.91 -2.11
N ILE A 80 9.70 -13.11 -0.81
CA ILE A 80 8.60 -13.16 0.16
C ILE A 80 7.82 -11.84 0.15
N ALA A 81 8.50 -10.70 0.20
CA ALA A 81 7.86 -9.40 0.16
C ALA A 81 7.10 -9.17 -1.16
N TYR A 82 7.64 -9.62 -2.29
CA TYR A 82 6.96 -9.57 -3.58
C TYR A 82 5.67 -10.40 -3.57
N LEU A 83 5.72 -11.66 -3.12
CA LEU A 83 4.57 -12.55 -3.06
C LEU A 83 3.47 -12.01 -2.12
N GLU A 84 3.87 -11.45 -0.96
CA GLU A 84 2.96 -10.82 0.00
C GLU A 84 2.35 -9.50 -0.53
N SER A 85 2.93 -8.88 -1.57
CA SER A 85 2.46 -7.64 -2.19
C SER A 85 1.59 -7.82 -3.43
N LEU A 86 1.40 -9.06 -3.91
CA LEU A 86 0.64 -9.33 -5.13
C LEU A 86 -0.85 -9.02 -4.97
N SER A 87 -1.43 -8.39 -6.00
CA SER A 87 -2.88 -8.25 -6.12
C SER A 87 -3.54 -9.59 -6.48
N ILE A 88 -4.85 -9.69 -6.29
CA ILE A 88 -5.67 -10.86 -6.66
C ILE A 88 -5.39 -11.28 -8.13
N SER A 89 -5.37 -10.32 -9.05
CA SER A 89 -5.06 -10.56 -10.47
C SER A 89 -3.62 -11.02 -10.71
N GLY A 90 -2.68 -10.53 -9.90
CA GLY A 90 -1.28 -10.95 -9.92
C GLY A 90 -1.12 -12.39 -9.45
N VAL A 91 -1.83 -12.78 -8.37
CA VAL A 91 -1.82 -14.16 -7.86
C VAL A 91 -2.44 -15.13 -8.86
N ASP A 92 -3.56 -14.76 -9.51
CA ASP A 92 -4.16 -15.60 -10.57
C ASP A 92 -3.21 -15.80 -11.76
N SER A 93 -2.48 -14.75 -12.14
CA SER A 93 -1.50 -14.81 -13.24
C SER A 93 -0.32 -15.71 -12.86
N LEU A 94 0.16 -15.59 -11.62
CA LEU A 94 1.22 -16.42 -11.07
C LEU A 94 0.83 -17.90 -11.02
N GLU A 95 -0.39 -18.20 -10.56
CA GLU A 95 -0.89 -19.57 -10.49
C GLU A 95 -0.97 -20.21 -11.88
N LYS A 96 -1.43 -19.47 -12.89
CA LYS A 96 -1.45 -19.95 -14.28
C LYS A 96 -0.04 -20.24 -14.79
N GLU A 97 0.90 -19.32 -14.58
CA GLU A 97 2.27 -19.50 -15.04
C GLU A 97 2.96 -20.70 -14.37
N LEU A 98 2.72 -20.91 -13.06
CA LEU A 98 3.23 -22.08 -12.33
C LEU A 98 2.62 -23.40 -12.84
N LYS A 99 1.33 -23.42 -13.21
CA LYS A 99 0.68 -24.62 -13.77
C LYS A 99 1.15 -24.95 -15.18
N ASP A 100 1.31 -23.93 -16.03
CA ASP A 100 1.62 -24.11 -17.45
C ASP A 100 3.09 -24.43 -17.69
N LYS A 101 4.01 -23.76 -16.96
CA LYS A 101 5.46 -23.86 -17.18
C LYS A 101 6.21 -24.62 -16.09
N GLY A 102 5.55 -24.93 -14.97
CA GLY A 102 6.18 -25.55 -13.80
C GLY A 102 7.14 -24.63 -13.03
N LYS A 103 7.31 -23.38 -13.46
CA LYS A 103 8.10 -22.33 -12.79
C LYS A 103 7.66 -20.94 -13.25
N ALA A 104 7.77 -19.95 -12.37
CA ALA A 104 7.51 -18.54 -12.69
C ALA A 104 8.79 -17.71 -12.49
N ALA A 105 9.18 -16.93 -13.49
CA ALA A 105 10.38 -16.10 -13.43
C ALA A 105 10.03 -14.72 -12.85
N ILE A 106 10.42 -14.46 -11.61
CA ILE A 106 10.11 -13.22 -10.90
C ILE A 106 11.30 -12.26 -10.99
N PRO A 107 11.14 -11.04 -11.52
CA PRO A 107 12.18 -10.03 -11.52
C PRO A 107 12.32 -9.41 -10.12
N ILE A 108 13.45 -9.69 -9.46
CA ILE A 108 13.78 -9.19 -8.12
C ILE A 108 15.13 -8.50 -8.20
N GLU A 109 15.17 -7.20 -7.86
CA GLU A 109 16.41 -6.41 -7.76
C GLU A 109 17.31 -6.52 -9.02
N GLY A 110 16.70 -6.60 -10.21
CA GLY A 110 17.42 -6.71 -11.49
C GLY A 110 17.90 -8.11 -11.86
N LYS A 111 17.53 -9.15 -11.09
CA LYS A 111 17.76 -10.56 -11.42
C LYS A 111 16.44 -11.30 -11.60
N GLN A 112 16.44 -12.32 -12.45
CA GLN A 112 15.31 -13.25 -12.54
C GLN A 112 15.53 -14.40 -11.56
N VAL A 113 14.52 -14.62 -10.71
CA VAL A 113 14.49 -15.70 -9.74
C VAL A 113 13.39 -16.68 -10.16
N ASP A 114 13.75 -17.94 -10.34
CA ASP A 114 12.77 -19.00 -10.65
C ASP A 114 12.02 -19.39 -9.37
N LEU A 115 10.72 -19.07 -9.34
CA LEU A 115 9.78 -19.53 -8.31
C LEU A 115 9.23 -20.89 -8.73
N LEU A 116 9.39 -21.88 -7.85
CA LEU A 116 8.89 -23.23 -8.04
C LEU A 116 7.58 -23.46 -7.26
N PRO A 117 6.70 -24.37 -7.68
CA PRO A 117 5.41 -24.62 -7.03
C PRO A 117 5.52 -24.98 -5.54
N GLU A 118 6.58 -25.66 -5.12
CA GLU A 118 6.82 -26.01 -3.70
C GLU A 118 7.16 -24.80 -2.81
N MET A 119 7.49 -23.66 -3.41
CA MET A 119 7.85 -22.43 -2.71
C MET A 119 6.64 -21.55 -2.39
N VAL A 120 5.48 -21.80 -2.99
CA VAL A 120 4.29 -20.96 -2.82
C VAL A 120 3.01 -21.80 -2.80
N GLU A 121 2.15 -21.55 -1.82
CA GLU A 121 0.83 -22.16 -1.73
C GLU A 121 -0.22 -21.09 -2.06
N ILE A 122 -1.06 -21.33 -3.07
CA ILE A 122 -2.16 -20.42 -3.40
C ILE A 122 -3.37 -20.78 -2.54
N LYS A 123 -3.76 -19.88 -1.64
CA LYS A 123 -4.97 -20.03 -0.82
C LYS A 123 -6.07 -19.12 -1.34
N ARG A 124 -7.24 -19.73 -1.58
CA ARG A 124 -8.48 -19.05 -1.93
C ARG A 124 -9.44 -19.23 -0.77
N CYS A 125 -9.83 -18.14 -0.12
CA CYS A 125 -10.79 -18.17 0.98
C CYS A 125 -11.75 -16.99 0.88
N GLN A 126 -12.92 -17.14 1.49
CA GLN A 126 -13.86 -16.04 1.65
C GLN A 126 -13.72 -15.48 3.06
N LYS A 127 -13.55 -14.16 3.16
CA LYS A 127 -13.49 -13.48 4.45
C LYS A 127 -14.67 -12.52 4.55
N GLN A 128 -15.40 -12.60 5.65
CA GLN A 128 -16.34 -11.54 6.00
C GLN A 128 -15.59 -10.37 6.63
N VAL A 129 -15.81 -9.20 6.08
CA VAL A 129 -15.22 -7.94 6.52
C VAL A 129 -16.35 -7.09 7.11
N HIS A 130 -16.18 -6.68 8.36
CA HIS A 130 -17.15 -5.87 9.11
C HIS A 130 -16.79 -4.38 9.12
N VAL A 131 -15.53 -4.05 8.82
CA VAL A 131 -15.00 -2.69 8.85
C VAL A 131 -14.28 -2.37 7.54
N GLU A 132 -14.45 -1.16 7.06
CA GLU A 132 -13.68 -0.58 5.97
C GLU A 132 -12.59 0.29 6.56
N GLU A 133 -11.35 0.07 6.11
CA GLU A 133 -10.23 0.90 6.51
C GLU A 133 -10.10 2.09 5.57
N ILE A 134 -9.88 3.28 6.13
CA ILE A 134 -9.78 4.54 5.41
C ILE A 134 -8.57 5.30 5.93
N VAL A 135 -7.72 5.79 5.03
CA VAL A 135 -6.69 6.79 5.38
C VAL A 135 -7.36 8.17 5.35
N PRO A 136 -7.45 8.89 6.48
CA PRO A 136 -8.15 10.17 6.53
C PRO A 136 -7.51 11.23 5.62
N SER A 137 -8.37 11.97 4.91
CA SER A 137 -7.98 13.19 4.22
C SER A 137 -7.89 14.34 5.22
N VAL A 138 -6.83 15.16 5.15
CA VAL A 138 -6.58 16.26 6.10
C VAL A 138 -6.66 17.60 5.41
N ILE A 139 -7.53 18.49 5.92
CA ILE A 139 -7.54 19.92 5.61
C ILE A 139 -6.84 20.67 6.75
N GLU A 140 -5.79 21.41 6.42
CA GLU A 140 -4.98 22.16 7.39
C GLU A 140 -5.14 23.67 7.19
N PRO A 141 -5.87 24.35 8.09
CA PRO A 141 -5.79 25.78 8.23
C PRO A 141 -4.62 26.17 9.16
N SER A 142 -3.63 26.88 8.62
CA SER A 142 -2.43 27.34 9.34
C SER A 142 -2.49 28.84 9.57
N PHE A 143 -2.51 29.26 10.83
CA PHE A 143 -2.68 30.65 11.24
C PHE A 143 -1.36 31.25 11.72
N GLY A 144 -0.90 32.32 11.07
CA GLY A 144 0.25 33.13 11.53
C GLY A 144 -0.21 34.25 12.46
N ILE A 145 -0.32 33.96 13.77
CA ILE A 145 -0.74 34.92 14.81
C ILE A 145 0.40 35.89 15.17
#